data_AF-A0A3N5FQB6-F1
#
_entry.id   AF-A0A3N5FQB6-F1
#
_cell.length_a   1.000
_cell.length_b   1.000
_cell.length_c   1.000
_cell.angle_alpha   90.00
_cell.angle_beta   90.00
_cell.angle_gamma   90.00
#
_symmetry.space_group_name_H-M   'P 1'
#
loop_
_entity.id
_entity.type
_entity.pdbx_description
1 polymer ?
#
loop_
_entity_poly.entity_id
_entity_poly.type
_entity_poly.pdbx_seq_one_letter_code
_entity_poly.pdbx_strand_id
1 'polypeptide(L)'
;NVIPIVTTEEIDAAAASGDDDFPDKAAVRAQMRAIVERKLDELPEDFRMVFVLRAVEELSVAETAASLEIPEATVRSRHFRARSLLRESLAREIDIAERDLFDFGGAQCDRIVAAVLGQIGGQ
;
A
#
# COMPACT_ATOMS: atom_id res chain seq x y z
N ASN A 1 0.11 -10.35 17.06
CA ASN A 1 -0.70 -9.82 15.94
C ASN A 1 -0.10 -10.35 14.66
N VAL A 2 -0.42 -11.59 14.31
CA VAL A 2 0.10 -12.26 13.10
C VAL A 2 -0.93 -11.97 12.02
N ILE A 3 -0.60 -11.07 11.09
CA ILE A 3 -1.41 -10.85 9.89
C ILE A 3 -1.23 -12.12 9.04
N PRO A 4 -2.30 -12.84 8.68
CA PRO A 4 -2.16 -14.02 7.84
C PRO A 4 -1.64 -13.58 6.46
N ILE A 5 -0.68 -14.34 5.94
CA ILE A 5 -0.25 -14.21 4.54
C ILE A 5 -1.40 -14.81 3.73
N VAL A 6 -2.27 -13.95 3.21
CA VAL A 6 -3.27 -14.33 2.21
C VAL A 6 -2.48 -14.75 0.97
N THR A 7 -2.71 -15.97 0.50
CA THR A 7 -2.04 -16.48 -0.70
C THR A 7 -2.58 -15.76 -1.93
N THR A 8 -1.75 -15.54 -2.94
CA THR A 8 -2.10 -14.82 -4.18
C THR A 8 -3.35 -15.42 -4.87
N GLU A 9 -3.57 -16.72 -4.70
CA GLU A 9 -4.76 -17.44 -5.20
C GLU A 9 -6.08 -17.08 -4.48
N GLU A 10 -6.03 -16.70 -3.20
CA GLU A 10 -7.22 -16.27 -2.44
C GLU A 10 -7.68 -14.86 -2.81
N ILE A 11 -6.77 -14.02 -3.32
CA ILE A 11 -7.07 -12.67 -3.82
C ILE A 11 -7.85 -12.75 -5.14
N ASP A 12 -7.50 -13.69 -6.02
CA ASP A 12 -8.18 -13.90 -7.30
C ASP A 12 -9.51 -14.67 -7.14
N ALA A 13 -9.61 -15.60 -6.18
CA ALA A 13 -10.87 -16.30 -5.91
C ALA A 13 -11.96 -15.37 -5.33
N ALA A 14 -11.57 -14.34 -4.57
CA ALA A 14 -12.49 -13.28 -4.13
C ALA A 14 -12.88 -12.31 -5.26
N ALA A 15 -12.10 -12.24 -6.35
CA ALA A 15 -12.41 -11.42 -7.52
C ALA A 15 -13.45 -12.07 -8.46
N ALA A 16 -13.61 -13.40 -8.42
CA ALA A 16 -14.49 -14.12 -9.34
C ALA A 16 -15.95 -14.28 -8.85
N SER A 17 -16.26 -13.95 -7.60
CA SER A 17 -17.62 -14.04 -7.04
C SER A 17 -18.30 -12.67 -6.93
N GLY A 18 -18.59 -12.05 -8.07
CA GLY A 18 -19.74 -11.15 -8.23
C GLY A 18 -19.63 -9.74 -7.65
N ASP A 19 -18.44 -9.13 -7.60
CA ASP A 19 -18.27 -7.74 -7.11
C ASP A 19 -17.76 -6.74 -8.16
N ASP A 20 -17.66 -7.18 -9.42
CA ASP A 20 -17.22 -6.38 -10.59
C ASP A 20 -18.31 -5.46 -11.18
N ASP A 21 -19.52 -5.47 -10.63
CA ASP A 21 -20.69 -4.77 -11.18
C ASP A 21 -20.74 -3.27 -10.83
N PHE A 22 -19.70 -2.75 -10.15
CA PHE A 22 -19.56 -1.32 -9.85
C PHE A 22 -18.33 -0.74 -10.57
N PRO A 23 -18.50 0.07 -11.63
CA PRO A 23 -17.38 0.70 -12.35
C PRO A 23 -16.45 1.51 -11.42
N ASP A 24 -16.98 1.98 -10.29
CA ASP A 24 -16.24 2.70 -9.25
C ASP A 24 -15.19 1.79 -8.56
N LYS A 25 -15.50 0.51 -8.29
CA LYS A 25 -14.57 -0.43 -7.64
C LYS A 25 -13.41 -0.82 -8.53
N ALA A 26 -13.66 -1.06 -9.82
CA ALA A 26 -12.61 -1.34 -10.80
C ALA A 26 -11.67 -0.13 -10.97
N ALA A 27 -12.22 1.07 -11.05
CA ALA A 27 -11.44 2.31 -11.12
C ALA A 27 -10.58 2.52 -9.86
N VAL A 28 -11.14 2.31 -8.67
CA VAL A 28 -10.40 2.40 -7.40
C VAL A 28 -9.25 1.40 -7.34
N ARG A 29 -9.48 0.13 -7.72
CA ARG A 29 -8.42 -0.89 -7.76
C ARG A 29 -7.31 -0.52 -8.74
N ALA A 30 -7.65 -0.02 -9.93
CA ALA A 30 -6.67 0.42 -10.92
C ALA A 30 -5.84 1.61 -10.40
N GLN A 31 -6.45 2.58 -9.72
CA GLN A 31 -5.72 3.68 -9.10
C GLN A 31 -4.78 3.20 -7.99
N MET A 32 -5.24 2.34 -7.09
CA MET A 32 -4.41 1.77 -6.03
C MET A 32 -3.22 1.00 -6.59
N ARG A 33 -3.43 0.23 -7.66
CA ARG A 33 -2.36 -0.47 -8.38
C ARG A 33 -1.34 0.50 -8.95
N ALA A 34 -1.77 1.55 -9.65
CA ALA A 34 -0.89 2.55 -10.23
C ALA A 34 -0.04 3.28 -9.17
N ILE A 35 -0.62 3.54 -7.98
CA ILE A 35 0.12 4.12 -6.85
C ILE A 35 1.23 3.17 -6.39
N VAL A 36 0.91 1.89 -6.19
CA VAL A 36 1.89 0.88 -5.76
C VAL A 36 3.01 0.71 -6.78
N GLU A 37 2.67 0.61 -8.07
CA GLU A 37 3.65 0.49 -9.17
C GLU A 37 4.59 1.70 -9.20
N ARG A 38 4.05 2.92 -9.12
CA ARG A 38 4.86 4.15 -9.05
C ARG A 38 5.77 4.17 -7.82
N LYS A 39 5.27 3.79 -6.65
CA LYS A 39 6.09 3.75 -5.42
C LYS A 39 7.15 2.67 -5.45
N LEU A 40 6.89 1.57 -6.14
CA LEU A 40 7.89 0.55 -6.40
C LEU A 40 9.00 1.10 -7.31
N ASP A 41 8.66 1.87 -8.33
CA ASP A 41 9.61 2.51 -9.25
C ASP A 41 10.45 3.63 -8.61
N GLU A 42 9.93 4.29 -7.57
CA GLU A 42 10.67 5.26 -6.76
C GLU A 42 11.74 4.61 -5.87
N LEU A 43 11.69 3.28 -5.64
CA LEU A 43 12.71 2.60 -4.85
C LEU A 43 14.07 2.58 -5.59
N PRO A 44 15.19 2.75 -4.87
CA PRO A 44 16.51 2.49 -5.43
C PRO A 44 16.58 1.10 -6.07
N GLU A 45 17.22 1.02 -7.24
CA GLU A 45 17.21 -0.16 -8.10
C GLU A 45 17.63 -1.45 -7.35
N ASP A 46 18.69 -1.37 -6.56
CA ASP A 46 19.18 -2.46 -5.71
C ASP A 46 18.15 -3.03 -4.73
N PHE A 47 17.26 -2.18 -4.22
CA PHE A 47 16.19 -2.58 -3.31
C PHE A 47 14.97 -3.07 -4.07
N ARG A 48 14.63 -2.43 -5.19
CA ARG A 48 13.54 -2.83 -6.08
C ARG A 48 13.75 -4.24 -6.64
N MET A 49 14.94 -4.53 -7.17
CA MET A 49 15.26 -5.87 -7.70
C MET A 49 15.09 -6.96 -6.64
N VAL A 50 15.66 -6.75 -5.44
CA VAL A 50 15.52 -7.70 -4.33
C VAL A 50 14.06 -7.82 -3.87
N PHE A 51 13.30 -6.74 -3.88
CA PHE A 51 11.89 -6.78 -3.51
C PHE A 51 11.07 -7.59 -4.51
N VAL A 52 11.21 -7.33 -5.82
CA VAL A 52 10.47 -8.03 -6.88
C VAL A 52 10.76 -9.53 -6.82
N LEU A 53 12.04 -9.92 -6.80
CA LEU A 53 12.42 -11.33 -6.77
C LEU A 53 11.89 -12.06 -5.52
N ARG A 54 11.81 -11.38 -4.37
CA ARG A 54 11.40 -11.99 -3.09
C ARG A 54 9.91 -11.94 -2.79
N ALA A 55 9.21 -10.91 -3.26
CA ALA A 55 7.82 -10.64 -2.91
C ALA A 55 6.84 -10.85 -4.07
N VAL A 56 7.32 -10.79 -5.31
CA VAL A 56 6.49 -10.97 -6.52
C VAL A 56 6.79 -12.33 -7.14
N GLU A 57 8.06 -12.63 -7.37
CA GLU A 57 8.49 -13.92 -7.94
C GLU A 57 8.67 -15.03 -6.87
N GLU A 58 8.49 -14.68 -5.60
CA GLU A 58 8.58 -15.60 -4.44
C GLU A 58 9.87 -16.44 -4.34
N LEU A 59 10.96 -16.03 -5.00
CA LEU A 59 12.25 -16.73 -4.97
C LEU A 59 12.80 -16.80 -3.55
N SER A 60 13.52 -17.86 -3.22
CA SER A 60 14.24 -18.01 -1.96
C SER A 60 15.39 -16.99 -1.82
N VAL A 61 15.92 -16.84 -0.59
CA VAL A 61 17.05 -15.94 -0.33
C VAL A 61 18.28 -16.40 -1.10
N ALA A 62 18.48 -17.72 -1.19
CA ALA A 62 19.59 -18.33 -1.91
C ALA A 62 19.45 -18.13 -3.42
N GLU A 63 18.27 -18.34 -4.01
CA GLU A 63 18.02 -18.11 -5.43
C GLU A 63 18.18 -16.63 -5.81
N THR A 64 17.70 -15.72 -4.97
CA THR A 64 17.88 -14.28 -5.17
C THR A 64 19.36 -13.88 -5.08
N ALA A 65 20.09 -14.44 -4.12
CA ALA A 65 21.53 -14.21 -3.95
C ALA A 65 22.33 -14.69 -5.16
N ALA A 66 22.00 -15.88 -5.68
CA ALA A 66 22.60 -16.43 -6.89
C ALA A 66 22.26 -15.59 -8.13
N SER A 67 21.01 -15.14 -8.26
CA SER A 67 20.55 -14.36 -9.43
C SER A 67 21.18 -12.96 -9.51
N LEU A 68 21.44 -12.34 -8.36
CA LEU A 68 21.98 -10.99 -8.27
C LEU A 68 23.48 -10.95 -7.94
N GLU A 69 24.12 -12.12 -7.80
CA GLU A 69 25.54 -12.26 -7.43
C GLU A 69 25.93 -11.48 -6.16
N ILE A 70 25.06 -11.51 -5.14
CA ILE A 70 25.28 -10.84 -3.85
C ILE A 70 25.16 -11.81 -2.67
N PRO A 71 25.76 -11.52 -1.50
CA PRO A 71 25.61 -12.36 -0.31
C PRO A 71 24.15 -12.47 0.16
N GLU A 72 23.74 -13.63 0.67
CA GLU A 72 22.41 -13.82 1.27
C GLU A 72 22.08 -12.83 2.39
N ALA A 73 23.09 -12.45 3.18
CA ALA A 73 22.94 -11.43 4.23
C ALA A 73 22.56 -10.06 3.64
N THR A 74 23.11 -9.73 2.46
CA THR A 74 22.76 -8.54 1.68
C THR A 74 21.33 -8.64 1.15
N VAL A 75 20.91 -9.79 0.64
CA VAL A 75 19.51 -10.01 0.21
C VAL A 75 18.55 -9.76 1.37
N ARG A 76 18.79 -10.34 2.55
CA ARG A 76 17.91 -10.17 3.73
C ARG A 76 17.81 -8.71 4.16
N SER A 77 18.95 -8.02 4.25
CA SER A 77 18.99 -6.61 4.65
C SER A 77 18.37 -5.68 3.60
N ARG A 78 18.64 -5.90 2.31
CA ARG A 78 18.02 -5.17 1.20
C ARG A 78 16.51 -5.39 1.13
N HIS A 79 16.05 -6.64 1.27
CA HIS A 79 14.62 -6.94 1.26
C HIS A 79 13.88 -6.27 2.42
N PHE A 80 14.44 -6.31 3.63
CA PHE A 80 13.88 -5.62 4.79
C PHE A 80 13.83 -4.10 4.56
N ARG A 81 14.92 -3.51 4.08
CA ARG A 81 14.99 -2.07 3.75
C ARG A 81 13.97 -1.69 2.69
N ALA A 82 13.85 -2.46 1.61
CA ALA A 82 12.89 -2.23 0.53
C ALA A 82 11.45 -2.20 1.05
N ARG A 83 11.07 -3.18 1.89
CA ARG A 83 9.74 -3.23 2.52
C ARG A 83 9.46 -2.01 3.39
N SER A 84 10.43 -1.58 4.17
CA SER A 84 10.30 -0.40 5.03
C SER A 84 10.12 0.88 4.22
N LEU A 85 10.95 1.08 3.20
CA LEU A 85 10.88 2.25 2.30
C LEU A 85 9.54 2.30 1.56
N LEU A 86 9.08 1.16 1.03
CA LEU A 86 7.80 1.10 0.32
C LEU A 86 6.63 1.40 1.25
N ARG A 87 6.62 0.83 2.46
CA ARG A 87 5.59 1.10 3.47
C ARG A 87 5.58 2.58 3.85
N GLU A 88 6.73 3.16 4.12
CA GLU A 88 6.86 4.57 4.50
C GLU A 88 6.39 5.51 3.38
N SER A 89 6.71 5.16 2.13
CA SER A 89 6.27 5.94 0.97
C SER A 89 4.77 5.86 0.73
N LEU A 90 4.16 4.69 0.91
CA LEU A 90 2.72 4.51 0.80
C LEU A 90 1.97 5.21 1.94
N ALA A 91 2.49 5.15 3.17
CA ALA A 91 1.92 5.87 4.30
C ALA A 91 1.89 7.38 4.04
N ARG A 92 3.00 7.95 3.53
CA ARG A 92 3.03 9.36 3.13
C ARG A 92 2.03 9.71 2.03
N GLU A 93 1.86 8.85 1.03
CA GLU A 93 0.88 9.09 -0.03
C GLU A 93 -0.54 9.16 0.55
N ILE A 94 -0.86 8.28 1.49
CA ILE A 94 -2.14 8.26 2.20
C ILE A 94 -2.29 9.51 3.07
N ASP A 95 -1.26 9.89 3.84
CA ASP A 95 -1.29 11.11 4.68
C ASP A 95 -1.56 12.38 3.86
N ILE A 96 -1.01 12.46 2.64
CA ILE A 96 -1.26 13.57 1.70
C ILE A 96 -2.71 13.51 1.21
N ALA A 97 -3.17 12.34 0.77
CA ALA A 97 -4.54 12.16 0.30
C ALA A 97 -5.57 12.47 1.40
N GLU A 98 -5.30 12.12 2.66
CA GLU A 98 -6.13 12.48 3.81
C GLU A 98 -6.21 14.00 3.98
N ARG A 99 -5.08 14.70 3.96
CA ARG A 99 -5.07 16.18 4.05
C ARG A 99 -5.91 16.80 2.94
N ASP A 100 -5.76 16.33 1.71
CA ASP A 100 -6.51 16.84 0.55
C ASP A 100 -8.02 16.53 0.69
N LEU A 101 -8.39 15.34 1.19
CA LEU A 101 -9.78 14.96 1.48
C LEU A 101 -10.41 15.85 2.56
N PHE A 102 -9.64 16.26 3.57
CA PHE A 102 -10.12 17.14 4.63
C PHE A 102 -10.10 18.62 4.26
N ASP A 103 -9.26 19.04 3.30
CA ASP A 103 -9.24 20.41 2.75
C ASP A 103 -10.48 20.74 1.89
N PHE A 104 -11.19 19.72 1.38
CA PHE A 104 -12.54 19.90 0.79
C PHE A 104 -13.61 20.32 1.82
N GLY A 105 -13.26 20.36 3.11
CA GLY A 105 -14.21 20.42 4.21
C GLY A 105 -14.66 21.79 4.68
N GLY A 106 -14.24 22.92 4.09
CA GLY A 106 -14.59 24.26 4.64
C GLY A 106 -16.06 24.39 5.07
N ALA A 107 -17.01 24.04 4.20
CA ALA A 107 -18.45 24.09 4.52
C ALA A 107 -19.03 22.84 5.22
N GLN A 108 -18.32 21.70 5.20
CA GLN A 108 -18.80 20.43 5.76
C GLN A 108 -18.25 20.17 7.17
N CYS A 109 -17.00 20.53 7.43
CA CYS A 109 -16.41 20.67 8.75
C CYS A 109 -17.16 21.71 9.58
N ASP A 110 -17.53 22.87 9.01
CA ASP A 110 -18.35 23.88 9.71
C ASP A 110 -19.68 23.30 10.20
N ARG A 111 -20.32 22.44 9.40
CA ARG A 111 -21.58 21.77 9.77
C ARG A 111 -21.39 20.74 10.88
N ILE A 112 -20.33 19.94 10.81
CA ILE A 112 -20.00 18.93 11.84
C ILE A 112 -19.59 19.61 13.15
N VAL A 113 -18.74 20.63 13.08
CA VAL A 113 -18.32 21.43 14.23
C VAL A 113 -19.51 22.15 14.87
N ALA A 114 -20.40 22.74 14.08
CA ALA A 114 -21.63 23.35 14.59
C ALA A 114 -22.53 22.34 15.30
N ALA A 115 -22.67 21.12 14.76
CA ALA A 115 -23.44 20.06 15.38
C ALA A 115 -22.84 19.59 16.72
N VAL A 116 -21.51 19.41 16.77
CA VAL A 116 -20.78 19.01 17.99
C VAL A 116 -20.85 20.10 19.06
N LEU A 117 -20.58 21.36 18.69
CA LEU A 117 -20.65 22.49 19.64
C LEU A 117 -22.08 22.71 20.16
N GLY A 118 -23.10 22.53 19.32
CA GLY A 118 -24.50 22.60 19.75
C GLY A 118 -24.87 21.50 20.77
N GLN A 119 -24.20 20.35 20.72
CA GLN A 119 -24.46 19.23 21.63
C GLN A 119 -23.72 19.37 22.97
N ILE A 120 -22.60 20.09 23.00
CA ILE A 120 -21.80 20.32 24.22
C ILE A 120 -22.23 21.60 24.95
N GLY A 121 -22.68 22.63 24.21
CA GLY A 121 -23.13 23.91 24.78
C GLY A 121 -24.55 23.90 25.36
N GLY A 122 -25.24 22.76 25.33
CA GLY A 122 -26.60 22.58 25.84
C GLY A 122 -26.71 21.84 27.17
N GLN A 123 -25.61 21.69 27.93
CA GLN A 123 -25.60 21.15 29.29
C GLN A 123 -25.43 22.23 30.36
#